data_AF-A0A382LD91-F1
#
_entry.id   AF-A0A382LD91-F1
#
_cell.length_a   1.000
_cell.length_b   1.000
_cell.length_c   1.000
_cell.angle_alpha   90.00
_cell.angle_beta   90.00
_cell.angle_gamma   90.00
#
_symmetry.space_group_name_H-M   'P 1'
#
loop_
_entity.id
_entity.type
_entity.pdbx_description
1 polymer ?
#
loop_
_entity_poly.entity_id
_entity_poly.type
_entity_poly.pdbx_seq_one_letter_code
_entity_poly.pdbx_strand_id
1 'polypeptide(L)'
;LVLKQIVWGDSNPIRVGDWSIAIGNPLGLGGTVTAGIISAISRDIGNGPYVKFLQTDASINRGNSGGPLYNIKGDVIGINTAIISQSGGSIGLGFAIPSNSALKIVNQLKEFGRTKRGWLGVQITPVSKEIAESLGLLNEKGAFISNINPNGPSKKAGIQEGDVILKFNDNEIIKMTDLPRVVAESDVGSIASVEIWRKNKLITIEVKLGELPEETFVERKINKQEKKEELKIESLSLTIGNMQNTKGVIVIEVEQSSNLQKGDIITEVNREIIINSQSFVNLVNEIEKTGRNSLLLKILREEKSLWITIQFVK
;
A
#
# COMPACT_ATOMS: atom_id res chain seq x y z
N LEU A 1 -43.74 -17.11 -3.63
CA LEU A 1 -43.24 -16.14 -2.62
C LEU A 1 -43.02 -14.80 -3.32
N VAL A 2 -43.71 -13.74 -2.92
CA VAL A 2 -43.38 -12.37 -3.35
C VAL A 2 -42.36 -11.84 -2.36
N LEU A 3 -41.11 -11.68 -2.79
CA LEU A 3 -40.06 -11.12 -1.95
C LEU A 3 -40.22 -9.60 -1.89
N LYS A 4 -40.11 -9.02 -0.70
CA LYS A 4 -40.01 -7.56 -0.51
C LYS A 4 -38.55 -7.15 -0.54
N GLN A 5 -38.22 -6.15 -1.35
CA GLN A 5 -36.88 -5.58 -1.39
C GLN A 5 -36.74 -4.41 -0.41
N ILE A 6 -35.53 -4.22 0.09
CA ILE A 6 -35.13 -3.07 0.87
C ILE A 6 -34.80 -1.89 -0.05
N VAL A 7 -34.85 -0.67 0.49
CA VAL A 7 -34.43 0.55 -0.23
C VAL A 7 -33.00 0.88 0.16
N TRP A 8 -32.15 1.12 -0.83
CA TRP A 8 -30.78 1.58 -0.59
C TRP A 8 -30.77 3.09 -0.37
N GLY A 9 -30.06 3.54 0.66
CA GLY A 9 -29.79 4.95 0.92
C GLY A 9 -28.40 5.36 0.46
N ASP A 10 -28.19 6.66 0.27
CA ASP A 10 -26.87 7.24 0.03
C ASP A 10 -26.08 7.33 1.35
N SER A 11 -24.91 6.70 1.40
CA SER A 11 -24.03 6.76 2.58
C SER A 11 -23.14 8.01 2.65
N ASN A 12 -23.02 8.78 1.58
CA ASN A 12 -22.16 9.98 1.54
C ASN A 12 -22.58 11.10 2.50
N PRO A 13 -23.89 11.46 2.65
CA PRO A 13 -24.30 12.57 3.52
C PRO A 13 -24.36 12.20 5.02
N ILE A 14 -23.97 10.98 5.39
CA ILE A 14 -24.04 10.50 6.78
C ILE A 14 -23.04 11.25 7.65
N ARG A 15 -23.48 11.64 8.85
CA ARG A 15 -22.66 12.33 9.84
C ARG A 15 -22.56 11.54 11.12
N VAL A 16 -21.48 11.78 11.85
CA VAL A 16 -21.35 11.32 13.23
C VAL A 16 -22.51 11.89 14.05
N GLY A 17 -23.17 11.03 14.83
CA GLY A 17 -24.35 11.35 15.62
C GLY A 17 -25.69 11.05 14.93
N ASP A 18 -25.70 10.76 13.62
CA ASP A 18 -26.94 10.32 12.96
C ASP A 18 -27.37 8.95 13.52
N TRP A 19 -28.67 8.76 13.73
CA TRP A 19 -29.25 7.51 14.21
C TRP A 19 -29.00 6.35 13.24
N SER A 20 -28.70 5.18 13.80
CA SER A 20 -28.45 3.96 13.05
C SER A 20 -29.16 2.76 13.68
N ILE A 21 -29.81 1.95 12.84
CA ILE A 21 -30.60 0.78 13.26
C ILE A 21 -30.02 -0.47 12.59
N ALA A 22 -29.49 -1.40 13.36
CA ALA A 22 -28.94 -2.66 12.85
C ALA A 22 -30.00 -3.76 12.94
N ILE A 23 -30.15 -4.53 11.85
CA ILE A 23 -31.05 -5.68 11.80
C ILE A 23 -30.26 -6.92 11.38
N GLY A 24 -30.48 -8.04 12.07
CA GLY A 24 -29.82 -9.30 11.76
C GLY A 24 -30.37 -10.49 12.55
N ASN A 25 -29.60 -11.57 12.57
CA ASN A 25 -29.93 -12.79 13.33
C ASN A 25 -28.80 -13.11 14.33
N PRO A 26 -28.60 -12.28 15.37
CA PRO A 26 -27.53 -12.46 16.34
C PRO A 26 -27.65 -13.82 17.03
N LEU A 27 -26.55 -14.57 17.04
CA LEU A 27 -26.43 -15.86 17.71
C LEU A 27 -27.50 -16.91 17.31
N GLY A 28 -28.19 -16.70 16.17
CA GLY A 28 -29.25 -17.58 15.71
C GLY A 28 -30.61 -17.42 16.41
N LEU A 29 -30.79 -16.36 17.21
CA LEU A 29 -32.00 -16.14 18.03
C LEU A 29 -33.23 -15.65 17.25
N GLY A 30 -33.07 -15.36 15.96
CA GLY A 30 -34.10 -14.82 15.08
C GLY A 30 -33.88 -13.34 14.73
N GLY A 31 -34.81 -12.78 13.94
CA GLY A 31 -34.76 -11.39 13.50
C GLY A 31 -34.74 -10.42 14.68
N THR A 32 -33.60 -9.77 14.90
CA THR A 32 -33.35 -8.85 16.01
C THR A 32 -33.03 -7.47 15.47
N VAL A 33 -33.51 -6.45 16.16
CA VAL A 33 -33.28 -5.04 15.85
C VAL A 33 -32.56 -4.38 17.03
N THR A 34 -31.49 -3.64 16.75
CA THR A 34 -30.78 -2.81 17.72
C THR A 34 -30.62 -1.39 17.16
N ALA A 35 -30.56 -0.40 18.03
CA ALA A 35 -30.41 1.00 17.65
C ALA A 35 -29.23 1.63 18.37
N GLY A 36 -28.65 2.63 17.73
CA GLY A 36 -27.54 3.43 18.21
C GLY A 36 -27.36 4.64 17.30
N ILE A 37 -26.16 5.15 17.23
CA ILE A 37 -25.75 6.25 16.36
C ILE A 37 -24.52 5.87 15.54
N ILE A 38 -24.24 6.66 14.51
CA ILE A 38 -22.96 6.65 13.83
C ILE A 38 -21.91 7.29 14.75
N SER A 39 -21.01 6.48 15.29
CA SER A 39 -19.95 6.95 16.21
C SER A 39 -18.75 7.53 15.47
N ALA A 40 -18.46 7.06 14.25
CA ALA A 40 -17.39 7.57 13.40
C ALA A 40 -17.63 7.20 11.94
N ILE A 41 -17.05 7.97 11.02
CA ILE A 41 -17.02 7.68 9.59
C ILE A 41 -15.58 7.44 9.14
N SER A 42 -15.43 6.72 8.03
CA SER A 42 -14.12 6.45 7.41
C SER A 42 -13.11 5.74 8.32
N ARG A 43 -13.57 4.79 9.13
CA ARG A 43 -12.69 3.99 10.01
C ARG A 43 -11.92 2.95 9.22
N ASP A 44 -10.60 2.97 9.37
CA ASP A 44 -9.71 1.86 9.05
C ASP A 44 -9.53 1.00 10.31
N ILE A 45 -9.79 -0.30 10.19
CA ILE A 45 -9.67 -1.28 11.27
C ILE A 45 -8.67 -2.40 10.93
N GLY A 46 -7.86 -2.22 9.89
CA GLY A 46 -6.83 -3.19 9.49
C GLY A 46 -7.34 -4.45 8.78
N ASN A 47 -8.65 -4.59 8.54
CA ASN A 47 -9.27 -5.76 7.90
C ASN A 47 -9.23 -5.74 6.36
N GLY A 48 -8.15 -5.20 5.80
CA GLY A 48 -7.91 -5.13 4.35
C GLY A 48 -7.92 -3.69 3.81
N PRO A 49 -7.18 -3.43 2.72
CA PRO A 49 -6.81 -2.07 2.33
C PRO A 49 -7.92 -1.28 1.60
N TYR A 50 -9.12 -1.85 1.45
CA TYR A 50 -10.11 -1.36 0.50
C TYR A 50 -11.41 -0.81 1.12
N VAL A 51 -11.55 -0.83 2.45
CA VAL A 51 -12.83 -0.46 3.08
C VAL A 51 -12.63 0.54 4.21
N LYS A 52 -13.30 1.69 4.04
CA LYS A 52 -13.51 2.71 5.06
C LYS A 52 -14.88 2.48 5.71
N PHE A 53 -14.91 1.97 6.94
CA PHE A 53 -16.14 1.57 7.61
C PHE A 53 -16.91 2.76 8.20
N LEU A 54 -18.23 2.61 8.27
CA LEU A 54 -19.08 3.33 9.22
C LEU A 54 -18.95 2.63 10.58
N GLN A 55 -18.69 3.38 11.64
CA GLN A 55 -18.70 2.87 13.01
C GLN A 55 -20.03 3.21 13.67
N THR A 56 -20.61 2.25 14.40
CA THR A 56 -21.83 2.44 15.19
C THR A 56 -21.69 1.81 16.57
N ASP A 57 -22.39 2.38 17.55
CA ASP A 57 -22.58 1.81 18.88
C ASP A 57 -23.84 0.96 19.00
N ALA A 58 -24.64 0.85 17.93
CA ALA A 58 -25.73 -0.12 17.85
C ALA A 58 -25.16 -1.52 18.10
N SER A 59 -25.82 -2.28 18.98
CA SER A 59 -25.35 -3.61 19.37
C SER A 59 -25.29 -4.57 18.17
N ILE A 60 -24.08 -4.84 17.70
CA ILE A 60 -23.76 -5.83 16.66
C ILE A 60 -23.03 -7.00 17.32
N ASN A 61 -23.49 -8.21 17.02
CA ASN A 61 -22.91 -9.50 17.44
C ASN A 61 -22.77 -10.45 16.25
N ARG A 62 -22.05 -11.58 16.42
CA ARG A 62 -22.01 -12.68 15.44
C ARG A 62 -23.44 -13.06 15.02
N GLY A 63 -23.66 -13.19 13.71
CA GLY A 63 -24.99 -13.42 13.12
C GLY A 63 -25.69 -12.16 12.60
N ASN A 64 -25.19 -10.95 12.94
CA ASN A 64 -25.59 -9.73 12.23
C ASN A 64 -24.79 -9.50 10.93
N SER A 65 -23.64 -10.15 10.76
CA SER A 65 -22.81 -10.01 9.56
C SER A 65 -23.61 -10.29 8.28
N GLY A 66 -23.54 -9.36 7.33
CA GLY A 66 -24.33 -9.37 6.10
C GLY A 66 -25.71 -8.70 6.22
N GLY A 67 -26.17 -8.41 7.44
CA GLY A 67 -27.41 -7.69 7.71
C GLY A 67 -27.30 -6.18 7.44
N PRO A 68 -28.43 -5.50 7.19
CA PRO A 68 -28.44 -4.06 6.92
C PRO A 68 -28.27 -3.20 8.18
N LEU A 69 -27.63 -2.05 7.98
CA LEU A 69 -27.66 -0.90 8.86
C LEU A 69 -28.54 0.17 8.20
N TYR A 70 -29.57 0.62 8.90
CA TYR A 70 -30.56 1.58 8.40
C TYR A 70 -30.40 2.96 9.03
N ASN A 71 -30.79 4.00 8.28
CA ASN A 71 -31.12 5.30 8.84
C ASN A 71 -32.58 5.30 9.38
N ILE A 72 -33.01 6.41 9.99
CA ILE A 72 -34.38 6.56 10.52
C ILE A 72 -35.49 6.60 9.46
N LYS A 73 -35.15 6.78 8.18
CA LYS A 73 -36.10 6.72 7.07
C LYS A 73 -36.35 5.29 6.59
N GLY A 74 -35.56 4.32 7.08
CA GLY A 74 -35.62 2.93 6.64
C GLY A 74 -34.79 2.66 5.38
N ASP A 75 -33.87 3.56 5.01
CA ASP A 75 -32.94 3.32 3.90
C ASP A 75 -31.66 2.63 4.40
N VAL A 76 -31.16 1.65 3.66
CA VAL A 76 -29.91 0.95 3.98
C VAL A 76 -28.74 1.86 3.73
N ILE A 77 -28.04 2.21 4.80
CA ILE A 77 -26.84 3.06 4.78
C ILE A 77 -25.53 2.27 4.91
N GLY A 78 -25.61 1.00 5.28
CA GLY A 78 -24.44 0.13 5.31
C GLY A 78 -24.80 -1.34 5.53
N ILE A 79 -23.78 -2.19 5.45
CA ILE A 79 -23.87 -3.64 5.67
C ILE A 79 -23.01 -4.01 6.87
N ASN A 80 -23.65 -4.49 7.94
CA ASN A 80 -22.97 -4.91 9.16
C ASN A 80 -21.94 -5.99 8.83
N THR A 81 -20.69 -5.77 9.21
CA THR A 81 -19.59 -6.62 8.75
C THR A 81 -18.78 -7.17 9.91
N ALA A 82 -18.32 -6.29 10.81
CA ALA A 82 -17.37 -6.65 11.86
C ALA A 82 -17.67 -5.94 13.18
N ILE A 83 -17.02 -6.43 14.24
CA ILE A 83 -16.93 -5.79 15.55
C ILE A 83 -15.48 -5.83 16.03
N ILE A 84 -15.10 -4.89 16.88
CA ILE A 84 -13.90 -5.02 17.71
C ILE A 84 -14.36 -5.44 19.10
N SER A 85 -13.93 -6.62 19.55
CA SER A 85 -14.31 -7.16 20.85
C SER A 85 -13.27 -8.17 21.35
N GLN A 86 -13.00 -8.11 22.66
CA GLN A 86 -12.16 -9.10 23.35
C GLN A 86 -12.96 -10.33 23.78
N SER A 87 -14.24 -10.15 24.16
CA SER A 87 -15.13 -11.23 24.60
C SER A 87 -15.87 -11.93 23.46
N GLY A 88 -15.85 -11.35 22.26
CA GLY A 88 -16.65 -11.78 21.12
C GLY A 88 -18.09 -11.25 21.10
N GLY A 89 -18.52 -10.57 22.18
CA GLY A 89 -19.79 -9.85 22.25
C GLY A 89 -19.64 -8.36 21.94
N SER A 90 -20.75 -7.69 21.64
CA SER A 90 -20.75 -6.25 21.37
C SER A 90 -20.30 -5.44 22.60
N ILE A 91 -19.40 -4.50 22.37
CA ILE A 91 -18.97 -3.48 23.36
C ILE A 91 -19.21 -2.05 22.82
N GLY A 92 -20.11 -1.90 21.85
CA GLY A 92 -20.39 -0.61 21.19
C GLY A 92 -19.39 -0.23 20.08
N LEU A 93 -18.61 -1.19 19.57
CA LEU A 93 -17.67 -0.99 18.46
C LEU A 93 -18.09 -1.86 17.26
N GLY A 94 -19.20 -1.49 16.63
CA GLY A 94 -19.72 -2.12 15.42
C GLY A 94 -19.26 -1.42 14.14
N PHE A 95 -19.04 -2.19 13.07
CA PHE A 95 -18.54 -1.69 11.80
C PHE A 95 -19.37 -2.19 10.61
N ALA A 96 -19.77 -1.25 9.76
CA ALA A 96 -20.54 -1.52 8.55
C ALA A 96 -19.84 -0.99 7.29
N ILE A 97 -19.87 -1.76 6.20
CA ILE A 97 -19.45 -1.32 4.88
C ILE A 97 -20.48 -0.28 4.40
N PRO A 98 -20.09 0.94 3.98
CA PRO A 98 -21.04 1.94 3.47
C PRO A 98 -21.87 1.42 2.27
N SER A 99 -23.14 1.82 2.19
CA SER A 99 -24.07 1.36 1.14
C SER A 99 -23.55 1.65 -0.27
N ASN A 100 -22.95 2.82 -0.51
CA ASN A 100 -22.43 3.17 -1.84
C ASN A 100 -21.30 2.23 -2.26
N SER A 101 -20.43 1.83 -1.34
CA SER A 101 -19.36 0.86 -1.59
C SER A 101 -19.92 -0.54 -1.84
N ALA A 102 -20.90 -0.96 -1.05
CA ALA A 102 -21.58 -2.24 -1.23
C ALA A 102 -22.31 -2.32 -2.59
N LEU A 103 -23.00 -1.25 -2.99
CA LEU A 103 -23.72 -1.17 -4.26
C LEU A 103 -22.80 -1.30 -5.48
N LYS A 104 -21.60 -0.70 -5.44
CA LYS A 104 -20.60 -0.89 -6.51
C LYS A 104 -20.26 -2.37 -6.69
N ILE A 105 -20.04 -3.10 -5.58
CA ILE A 105 -19.74 -4.53 -5.60
C ILE A 105 -20.94 -5.33 -6.12
N VAL A 106 -22.15 -5.06 -5.61
CA VAL A 106 -23.38 -5.73 -6.04
C VAL A 106 -23.61 -5.55 -7.54
N ASN A 107 -23.39 -4.36 -8.08
CA ASN A 107 -23.55 -4.09 -9.50
C ASN A 107 -22.53 -4.88 -10.34
N GLN A 108 -21.27 -4.92 -9.94
CA GLN A 108 -20.25 -5.75 -10.62
C GLN A 108 -20.59 -7.24 -10.58
N LEU A 109 -21.07 -7.75 -9.44
CA LEU A 109 -21.48 -9.16 -9.31
C LEU A 109 -22.69 -9.48 -10.21
N LYS A 110 -23.66 -8.58 -10.30
CA LYS A 110 -24.82 -8.73 -11.20
C LYS A 110 -24.41 -8.73 -12.67
N GLU A 111 -23.50 -7.84 -13.05
CA GLU A 111 -23.11 -7.63 -14.45
C GLU A 111 -22.10 -8.67 -14.94
N PHE A 112 -21.10 -9.00 -14.12
CA PHE A 112 -19.96 -9.82 -14.53
C PHE A 112 -19.86 -11.18 -13.81
N GLY A 113 -20.68 -11.43 -12.79
CA GLY A 113 -20.58 -12.62 -11.94
C GLY A 113 -19.36 -12.64 -11.00
N ARG A 114 -18.52 -11.60 -11.02
CA ARG A 114 -17.30 -11.46 -10.20
C ARG A 114 -16.95 -9.99 -10.00
N THR A 115 -16.15 -9.68 -8.98
CA THR A 115 -15.61 -8.33 -8.78
C THR A 115 -14.40 -8.07 -9.67
N LYS A 116 -14.27 -6.84 -10.15
CA LYS A 116 -13.14 -6.33 -10.91
C LYS A 116 -12.55 -5.12 -10.18
N ARG A 117 -11.22 -5.04 -10.13
CA ARG A 117 -10.52 -3.93 -9.45
C ARG A 117 -9.47 -3.34 -10.37
N GLY A 118 -9.35 -2.02 -10.33
CA GLY A 118 -8.25 -1.31 -10.95
C GLY A 118 -6.90 -1.79 -10.40
N TRP A 119 -5.88 -1.77 -11.24
CA TRP A 119 -4.54 -2.22 -10.91
C TRP A 119 -3.50 -1.35 -11.59
N LEU A 120 -2.50 -0.92 -10.81
CA LEU A 120 -1.33 -0.18 -11.32
C LEU A 120 -0.15 -1.10 -11.66
N GLY A 121 -0.06 -2.29 -11.04
CA GLY A 121 1.08 -3.18 -11.22
C GLY A 121 2.35 -2.70 -10.54
N VAL A 122 2.22 -2.16 -9.33
CA VAL A 122 3.34 -1.73 -8.48
C VAL A 122 3.29 -2.46 -7.14
N GLN A 123 4.46 -2.79 -6.60
CA GLN A 123 4.63 -3.09 -5.19
C GLN A 123 5.10 -1.82 -4.49
N ILE A 124 4.55 -1.57 -3.32
CA ILE A 124 4.77 -0.33 -2.58
C ILE A 124 5.17 -0.60 -1.13
N THR A 125 5.93 0.33 -0.57
CA THR A 125 6.24 0.37 0.86
C THR A 125 5.98 1.77 1.42
N PRO A 126 5.84 1.92 2.75
CA PRO A 126 5.81 3.23 3.39
C PRO A 126 7.06 4.06 3.05
N VAL A 127 6.89 5.37 2.96
CA VAL A 127 8.00 6.33 2.90
C VAL A 127 8.45 6.56 4.34
N SER A 128 9.56 5.95 4.76
CA SER A 128 10.17 6.26 6.05
C SER A 128 10.92 7.59 5.98
N LYS A 129 11.31 8.14 7.14
CA LYS A 129 12.17 9.33 7.21
C LYS A 129 13.45 9.17 6.40
N GLU A 130 14.09 8.00 6.49
CA GLU A 130 15.32 7.69 5.80
C GLU A 130 15.13 7.61 4.27
N ILE A 131 13.99 7.06 3.82
CA ILE A 131 13.62 7.06 2.39
C ILE A 131 13.35 8.48 1.91
N ALA A 132 12.63 9.30 2.69
CA ALA A 132 12.35 10.68 2.33
C ALA A 132 13.65 11.49 2.19
N GLU A 133 14.55 11.42 3.18
CA GLU A 133 15.83 12.12 3.19
C GLU A 133 16.74 11.70 2.02
N SER A 134 16.88 10.40 1.78
CA SER A 134 17.70 9.89 0.66
C SER A 134 17.18 10.34 -0.72
N LEU A 135 15.86 10.46 -0.87
CA LEU A 135 15.20 10.90 -2.10
C LEU A 135 15.02 12.42 -2.22
N GLY A 136 15.41 13.20 -1.21
CA GLY A 136 15.22 14.65 -1.17
C GLY A 136 13.76 15.09 -1.06
N LEU A 137 12.89 14.25 -0.52
CA LEU A 137 11.51 14.59 -0.21
C LEU A 137 11.42 15.47 1.04
N LEU A 138 10.50 16.44 1.04
CA LEU A 138 10.30 17.35 2.17
C LEU A 138 9.58 16.70 3.37
N ASN A 139 8.90 15.58 3.15
CA ASN A 139 8.11 14.89 4.16
C ASN A 139 7.97 13.39 3.83
N GLU A 140 7.44 12.63 4.80
CA GLU A 140 7.26 11.18 4.75
C GLU A 140 5.94 10.75 4.06
N LYS A 141 5.38 11.61 3.20
CA LYS A 141 4.12 11.30 2.51
C LYS A 141 4.35 10.47 1.26
N GLY A 142 3.32 9.72 0.88
CA GLY A 142 3.25 9.00 -0.38
C GLY A 142 3.39 7.48 -0.25
N ALA A 143 3.50 6.84 -1.40
CA ALA A 143 3.76 5.43 -1.55
C ALA A 143 5.04 5.21 -2.37
N PHE A 144 6.08 4.67 -1.73
CA PHE A 144 7.34 4.36 -2.40
C PHE A 144 7.20 3.10 -3.25
N ILE A 145 7.57 3.15 -4.53
CA ILE A 145 7.50 2.01 -5.44
C ILE A 145 8.76 1.16 -5.28
N SER A 146 8.64 0.03 -4.58
CA SER A 146 9.73 -0.90 -4.35
C SER A 146 9.96 -1.84 -5.53
N ASN A 147 8.91 -2.21 -6.26
CA ASN A 147 9.00 -3.04 -7.45
C ASN A 147 7.89 -2.68 -8.44
N ILE A 148 8.13 -2.95 -9.73
CA ILE A 148 7.13 -2.76 -10.77
C ILE A 148 6.93 -4.05 -11.56
N ASN A 149 5.67 -4.45 -11.75
CA ASN A 149 5.37 -5.59 -12.60
C ASN A 149 5.79 -5.24 -14.04
N PRO A 150 6.66 -6.03 -14.69
CA PRO A 150 7.19 -5.71 -16.02
C PRO A 150 6.11 -5.66 -17.10
N ASN A 151 5.00 -6.37 -16.89
CA ASN A 151 3.85 -6.39 -17.78
C ASN A 151 2.72 -5.47 -17.30
N GLY A 152 2.92 -4.79 -16.17
CA GLY A 152 1.93 -3.96 -15.49
C GLY A 152 1.69 -2.59 -16.14
N PRO A 153 0.54 -1.96 -15.86
CA PRO A 153 0.17 -0.63 -16.36
C PRO A 153 1.20 0.46 -16.10
N SER A 154 1.70 0.56 -14.87
CA SER A 154 2.69 1.57 -14.49
C SER A 154 3.98 1.45 -15.31
N LYS A 155 4.42 0.23 -15.63
CA LYS A 155 5.63 0.03 -16.43
C LYS A 155 5.46 0.56 -17.85
N LYS A 156 4.30 0.30 -18.46
CA LYS A 156 3.94 0.79 -19.80
C LYS A 156 3.84 2.31 -19.86
N ALA A 157 3.37 2.93 -18.77
CA ALA A 157 3.28 4.38 -18.64
C ALA A 157 4.61 5.08 -18.31
N GLY A 158 5.69 4.33 -18.07
CA GLY A 158 7.00 4.89 -17.76
C GLY A 158 7.22 5.27 -16.30
N ILE A 159 6.36 4.79 -15.38
CA ILE A 159 6.65 4.77 -13.94
C ILE A 159 7.79 3.77 -13.69
N GLN A 160 8.63 4.06 -12.69
CA GLN A 160 9.86 3.33 -12.40
C GLN A 160 9.93 2.97 -10.92
N GLU A 161 10.73 1.96 -10.61
CA GLU A 161 11.12 1.66 -9.24
C GLU A 161 11.89 2.86 -8.64
N GLY A 162 11.67 3.10 -7.35
CA GLY A 162 12.21 4.25 -6.64
C GLY A 162 11.45 5.56 -6.85
N ASP A 163 10.38 5.58 -7.64
CA ASP A 163 9.44 6.71 -7.61
C ASP A 163 8.61 6.69 -6.33
N VAL A 164 8.18 7.87 -5.88
CA VAL A 164 7.17 7.99 -4.80
C VAL A 164 5.91 8.58 -5.39
N ILE A 165 4.79 7.86 -5.29
CA ILE A 165 3.48 8.38 -5.71
C ILE A 165 2.94 9.29 -4.61
N LEU A 166 2.66 10.54 -4.96
CA LEU A 166 2.17 11.59 -4.06
C LEU A 166 0.69 11.92 -4.29
N LYS A 167 0.20 11.74 -5.52
CA LYS A 167 -1.21 11.96 -5.87
C LYS A 167 -1.69 10.93 -6.88
N PHE A 168 -2.94 10.51 -6.74
CA PHE A 168 -3.63 9.63 -7.68
C PHE A 168 -5.02 10.20 -7.98
N ASN A 169 -5.22 10.62 -9.23
CA ASN A 169 -6.34 11.48 -9.65
C ASN A 169 -6.43 12.71 -8.73
N ASP A 170 -7.57 12.91 -8.08
CA ASP A 170 -7.81 14.01 -7.15
C ASP A 170 -7.45 13.67 -5.69
N ASN A 171 -6.93 12.46 -5.43
CA ASN A 171 -6.63 12.01 -4.08
C ASN A 171 -5.14 12.19 -3.75
N GLU A 172 -4.84 12.96 -2.70
CA GLU A 172 -3.50 12.97 -2.10
C GLU A 172 -3.21 11.62 -1.44
N ILE A 173 -1.98 11.13 -1.62
CA ILE A 173 -1.46 9.93 -0.97
C ILE A 173 -0.64 10.37 0.23
N ILE A 174 -1.25 10.35 1.41
CA ILE A 174 -0.58 10.76 2.65
C ILE A 174 0.19 9.58 3.24
N LYS A 175 -0.41 8.38 3.20
CA LYS A 175 0.18 7.13 3.65
C LYS A 175 0.16 6.10 2.53
N MET A 176 1.07 5.13 2.59
CA MET A 176 1.13 4.03 1.62
C MET A 176 -0.21 3.32 1.43
N THR A 177 -1.00 3.14 2.48
CA THR A 177 -2.30 2.47 2.44
C THR A 177 -3.40 3.25 1.70
N ASP A 178 -3.20 4.55 1.44
CA ASP A 178 -4.16 5.34 0.67
C ASP A 178 -4.21 4.89 -0.80
N LEU A 179 -3.05 4.55 -1.38
CA LEU A 179 -2.92 4.26 -2.81
C LEU A 179 -3.68 3.00 -3.25
N PRO A 180 -3.53 1.81 -2.61
CA PRO A 180 -4.27 0.61 -3.01
C PRO A 180 -5.79 0.82 -3.03
N ARG A 181 -6.30 1.59 -2.06
CA ARG A 181 -7.72 1.91 -1.96
C ARG A 181 -8.22 2.69 -3.17
N VAL A 182 -7.61 3.84 -3.46
CA VAL A 182 -8.07 4.72 -4.56
C VAL A 182 -7.88 4.08 -5.93
N VAL A 183 -6.87 3.22 -6.09
CA VAL A 183 -6.65 2.44 -7.32
C VAL A 183 -7.73 1.38 -7.48
N ALA A 184 -8.08 0.64 -6.42
CA ALA A 184 -9.10 -0.40 -6.48
C ALA A 184 -10.52 0.15 -6.66
N GLU A 185 -10.78 1.37 -6.19
CA GLU A 185 -12.04 2.10 -6.38
C GLU A 185 -12.21 2.65 -7.81
N SER A 186 -11.13 2.68 -8.60
CA SER A 186 -11.14 3.19 -9.97
C SER A 186 -11.51 2.12 -10.98
N ASP A 187 -12.16 2.53 -12.06
CA ASP A 187 -12.65 1.61 -13.09
C ASP A 187 -11.49 0.99 -13.88
N VAL A 188 -11.61 -0.31 -14.14
CA VAL A 188 -10.67 -1.04 -15.01
C VAL A 188 -10.67 -0.41 -16.41
N GLY A 189 -9.48 -0.12 -16.94
CA GLY A 189 -9.31 0.48 -18.25
C GLY A 189 -9.43 2.00 -18.29
N SER A 190 -9.82 2.66 -17.19
CA SER A 190 -9.81 4.12 -17.07
C SER A 190 -8.38 4.68 -17.09
N ILE A 191 -8.25 5.96 -17.46
CA ILE A 191 -6.98 6.68 -17.41
C ILE A 191 -6.91 7.40 -16.07
N ALA A 192 -5.87 7.13 -15.30
CA ALA A 192 -5.60 7.80 -14.04
C ALA A 192 -4.41 8.78 -14.17
N SER A 193 -4.54 9.97 -13.60
CA SER A 193 -3.45 10.93 -13.48
C SER A 193 -2.65 10.63 -12.22
N VAL A 194 -1.35 10.34 -12.34
CA VAL A 194 -0.49 9.94 -11.23
C VAL A 194 0.64 10.95 -11.08
N GLU A 195 0.69 11.65 -9.95
CA GLU A 195 1.79 12.55 -9.62
C GLU A 195 2.85 11.80 -8.81
N ILE A 196 4.08 11.80 -9.32
CA ILE A 196 5.22 11.12 -8.73
C ILE A 196 6.36 12.09 -8.41
N TRP A 197 7.15 11.74 -7.40
CA TRP A 197 8.45 12.31 -7.14
C TRP A 197 9.55 11.45 -7.77
N ARG A 198 10.36 12.05 -8.64
CA ARG A 198 11.48 11.39 -9.32
C ARG A 198 12.64 12.36 -9.47
N LYS A 199 13.83 11.96 -8.99
CA LYS A 199 15.08 12.74 -9.10
C LYS A 199 14.89 14.22 -8.72
N ASN A 200 14.35 14.45 -7.53
CA ASN A 200 14.05 15.78 -6.97
C ASN A 200 13.03 16.63 -7.75
N LYS A 201 12.15 16.02 -8.56
CA LYS A 201 11.13 16.71 -9.34
C LYS A 201 9.78 16.04 -9.22
N LEU A 202 8.72 16.86 -9.24
CA LEU A 202 7.35 16.40 -9.44
C LEU A 202 7.11 16.15 -10.93
N ILE A 203 6.55 14.98 -11.25
CA ILE A 203 6.20 14.57 -12.61
C ILE A 203 4.80 13.99 -12.59
N THR A 204 3.95 14.39 -13.53
CA THR A 204 2.62 13.80 -13.72
C THR A 204 2.65 12.83 -14.88
N ILE A 205 2.13 11.62 -14.68
CA ILE A 205 2.07 10.55 -15.67
C ILE A 205 0.64 10.03 -15.75
N GLU A 206 0.11 9.92 -16.97
CA GLU A 206 -1.16 9.25 -17.21
C GLU A 206 -0.96 7.73 -17.32
N VAL A 207 -1.74 6.97 -16.55
CA VAL A 207 -1.67 5.51 -16.52
C VAL A 207 -3.04 4.93 -16.83
N LYS A 208 -3.13 4.15 -17.91
CA LYS A 208 -4.33 3.34 -18.19
C LYS A 208 -4.38 2.13 -17.26
N LEU A 209 -5.33 2.11 -16.34
CA LEU A 209 -5.45 1.07 -15.31
C LEU A 209 -5.74 -0.30 -15.93
N GLY A 210 -5.08 -1.32 -15.39
CA GLY A 210 -5.36 -2.72 -15.71
C GLY A 210 -6.39 -3.30 -14.76
N GLU A 211 -6.76 -4.55 -15.01
CA GLU A 211 -7.49 -5.37 -14.04
C GLU A 211 -6.48 -6.06 -13.13
N LEU A 212 -6.73 -6.09 -11.82
CA LEU A 212 -5.90 -6.82 -10.87
C LEU A 212 -5.88 -8.31 -11.24
N PRO A 213 -4.72 -8.89 -11.62
CA PRO A 213 -4.66 -10.31 -11.94
C PRO A 213 -4.87 -11.14 -10.67
N GLU A 214 -5.54 -12.29 -10.81
CA GLU A 214 -5.49 -13.35 -9.80
C GLU A 214 -4.05 -13.87 -9.74
N GLU A 215 -3.47 -13.91 -8.54
CA GLU A 215 -2.02 -13.87 -8.30
C GLU A 215 -1.17 -14.84 -9.16
N THR A 216 -0.09 -14.31 -9.73
CA THR A 216 1.14 -15.06 -10.03
C THR A 216 2.33 -14.09 -9.98
N PHE A 217 3.10 -14.11 -8.88
CA PHE A 217 4.41 -13.46 -8.85
C PHE A 217 5.46 -14.46 -9.32
N VAL A 218 6.22 -14.09 -10.37
CA VAL A 218 7.35 -14.88 -10.88
C VAL A 218 8.64 -14.21 -10.44
N GLU A 219 9.43 -14.93 -9.65
CA GLU A 219 10.80 -14.55 -9.25
C GLU A 219 11.79 -14.78 -10.40
N ARG A 220 12.84 -13.95 -10.46
CA ARG A 220 13.88 -13.98 -11.49
C ARG A 220 15.20 -14.45 -10.86
N LYS A 221 15.72 -15.60 -11.31
CA LYS A 221 16.95 -16.24 -10.81
C LYS A 221 18.23 -15.57 -11.33
N ILE A 222 19.25 -15.44 -10.47
CA ILE A 222 20.64 -15.16 -10.86
C ILE A 222 21.59 -16.00 -9.98
N ASN A 223 22.47 -16.78 -10.62
CA ASN A 223 23.52 -17.60 -9.98
C ASN A 223 24.73 -16.76 -9.51
N LYS A 224 25.44 -17.25 -8.48
CA LYS A 224 26.59 -16.57 -7.85
C LYS A 224 27.78 -17.53 -7.66
N GLN A 225 28.99 -17.10 -8.02
CA GLN A 225 30.28 -17.63 -7.54
C GLN A 225 31.38 -16.55 -7.54
N GLU A 226 32.46 -16.80 -6.79
CA GLU A 226 33.29 -15.85 -6.00
C GLU A 226 34.63 -15.39 -6.62
N LYS A 227 35.05 -14.15 -6.29
CA LYS A 227 36.32 -13.76 -5.62
C LYS A 227 36.36 -12.23 -5.42
N LYS A 228 36.74 -11.75 -4.23
CA LYS A 228 36.63 -10.33 -3.84
C LYS A 228 38.00 -9.65 -3.72
N GLU A 229 38.17 -8.51 -4.38
CA GLU A 229 38.98 -7.41 -3.85
C GLU A 229 38.10 -6.64 -2.86
N GLU A 230 38.61 -6.37 -1.67
CA GLU A 230 37.85 -5.76 -0.57
C GLU A 230 38.15 -4.27 -0.47
N LEU A 231 37.12 -3.46 -0.32
CA LEU A 231 37.21 -2.01 -0.16
C LEU A 231 36.36 -1.58 1.04
N LYS A 232 37.01 -0.95 2.01
CA LYS A 232 36.36 -0.39 3.20
C LYS A 232 35.87 1.04 2.92
N ILE A 233 34.62 1.30 3.23
CA ILE A 233 33.94 2.60 3.07
C ILE A 233 33.66 3.15 4.46
N GLU A 234 34.54 4.02 4.94
CA GLU A 234 34.50 4.55 6.30
C GLU A 234 33.23 5.35 6.58
N SER A 235 32.80 6.19 5.63
CA SER A 235 31.60 7.03 5.78
C SER A 235 30.29 6.24 5.88
N LEU A 236 30.31 4.92 5.67
CA LEU A 236 29.15 4.03 5.82
C LEU A 236 29.40 2.86 6.77
N SER A 237 30.59 2.76 7.40
CA SER A 237 31.00 1.59 8.19
C SER A 237 30.77 0.26 7.46
N LEU A 238 31.09 0.23 6.16
CA LEU A 238 30.73 -0.84 5.23
C LEU A 238 31.96 -1.34 4.47
N THR A 239 32.18 -2.65 4.42
CA THR A 239 33.18 -3.26 3.53
C THR A 239 32.47 -3.95 2.36
N ILE A 240 32.83 -3.56 1.13
CA ILE A 240 32.28 -4.11 -0.12
C ILE A 240 33.35 -4.83 -0.94
N GLY A 241 32.93 -5.67 -1.86
CA GLY A 241 33.82 -6.27 -2.85
C GLY A 241 33.24 -6.26 -4.26
N ASN A 242 34.13 -6.33 -5.25
CA ASN A 242 33.75 -6.44 -6.65
C ASN A 242 33.20 -7.83 -7.00
N MET A 243 32.36 -7.88 -8.03
CA MET A 243 31.86 -9.11 -8.63
C MET A 243 32.33 -9.20 -10.09
N GLN A 244 32.94 -10.32 -10.48
CA GLN A 244 33.53 -10.45 -11.83
C GLN A 244 32.49 -10.56 -12.96
N ASN A 245 31.29 -11.11 -12.68
CA ASN A 245 30.30 -11.46 -13.71
C ASN A 245 28.89 -10.88 -13.46
N THR A 246 28.74 -9.97 -12.50
CA THR A 246 27.45 -9.35 -12.16
C THR A 246 27.66 -7.86 -11.91
N LYS A 247 26.77 -7.01 -12.44
CA LYS A 247 26.77 -5.58 -12.11
C LYS A 247 26.41 -5.41 -10.62
N GLY A 248 27.22 -4.65 -9.90
CA GLY A 248 27.00 -4.38 -8.49
C GLY A 248 28.22 -4.67 -7.64
N VAL A 249 28.02 -4.58 -6.33
CA VAL A 249 29.06 -4.85 -5.32
C VAL A 249 28.48 -5.75 -4.23
N ILE A 250 29.29 -6.67 -3.71
CA ILE A 250 28.86 -7.59 -2.65
C ILE A 250 29.30 -7.07 -1.28
N VAL A 251 28.38 -7.08 -0.32
CA VAL A 251 28.64 -6.72 1.06
C VAL A 251 29.48 -7.82 1.72
N ILE A 252 30.63 -7.44 2.25
CA ILE A 252 31.59 -8.33 2.95
C ILE A 252 31.34 -8.26 4.45
N GLU A 253 31.20 -7.03 4.96
CA GLU A 253 31.09 -6.73 6.37
C GLU A 253 30.32 -5.43 6.56
N VAL A 254 29.54 -5.36 7.64
CA VAL A 254 28.77 -4.18 8.04
C VAL A 254 29.03 -3.98 9.53
N GLU A 255 29.70 -2.90 9.90
CA GLU A 255 30.16 -2.65 11.27
C GLU A 255 29.11 -1.90 12.12
N GLN A 256 28.09 -1.30 11.49
CA GLN A 256 27.00 -0.58 12.17
C GLN A 256 25.66 -1.32 12.07
N SER A 257 24.78 -1.12 13.05
CA SER A 257 23.37 -1.55 12.96
C SER A 257 22.68 -0.90 11.77
N SER A 258 22.55 -1.68 10.69
CA SER A 258 21.75 -1.35 9.52
C SER A 258 20.93 -2.58 9.14
N ASN A 259 19.96 -2.41 8.24
CA ASN A 259 19.20 -3.53 7.69
C ASN A 259 20.02 -4.33 6.66
N LEU A 260 21.23 -3.89 6.32
CA LEU A 260 22.15 -4.54 5.38
C LEU A 260 22.86 -5.71 6.05
N GLN A 261 23.08 -6.79 5.31
CA GLN A 261 23.67 -8.02 5.81
C GLN A 261 24.86 -8.47 4.97
N LYS A 262 25.78 -9.19 5.60
CA LYS A 262 26.88 -9.87 4.89
C LYS A 262 26.30 -10.76 3.78
N GLY A 263 26.82 -10.62 2.57
CA GLY A 263 26.41 -11.39 1.40
C GLY A 263 25.38 -10.71 0.49
N ASP A 264 24.74 -9.62 0.93
CA ASP A 264 23.88 -8.79 0.09
C ASP A 264 24.65 -8.29 -1.15
N ILE A 265 23.99 -8.20 -2.30
CA ILE A 265 24.55 -7.56 -3.50
C ILE A 265 23.89 -6.21 -3.67
N ILE A 266 24.61 -5.12 -3.56
CA ILE A 266 24.12 -3.78 -3.89
C ILE A 266 24.18 -3.63 -5.41
N THR A 267 23.08 -3.17 -6.01
CA THR A 267 22.93 -3.02 -7.46
C THR A 267 22.58 -1.58 -7.88
N GLU A 268 21.99 -0.80 -6.97
CA GLU A 268 21.70 0.63 -7.18
C GLU A 268 21.93 1.41 -5.88
N VAL A 269 22.33 2.68 -6.01
CA VAL A 269 22.38 3.67 -4.92
C VAL A 269 21.58 4.89 -5.36
N ASN A 270 20.59 5.29 -4.57
CA ASN A 270 19.64 6.37 -4.88
C ASN A 270 19.09 6.32 -6.32
N ARG A 271 18.80 5.09 -6.80
CA ARG A 271 18.27 4.80 -8.16
C ARG A 271 19.27 5.00 -9.31
N GLU A 272 20.55 5.18 -9.02
CA GLU A 272 21.60 5.12 -10.01
C GLU A 272 22.26 3.74 -9.97
N ILE A 273 22.37 3.10 -11.14
CA ILE A 273 22.92 1.75 -11.28
C ILE A 273 24.42 1.81 -11.01
N ILE A 274 24.90 0.93 -10.14
CA ILE A 274 26.33 0.73 -9.91
C ILE A 274 26.80 -0.50 -10.69
N ILE A 275 27.98 -0.39 -11.29
CA ILE A 275 28.56 -1.46 -12.11
C ILE A 275 29.74 -2.15 -11.42
N ASN A 276 30.43 -1.44 -10.52
CA ASN A 276 31.58 -1.91 -9.75
C ASN A 276 31.80 -1.05 -8.50
N SER A 277 32.79 -1.42 -7.68
CA SER A 277 33.16 -0.73 -6.45
C SER A 277 33.53 0.74 -6.66
N GLN A 278 34.24 1.07 -7.75
CA GLN A 278 34.59 2.46 -8.03
C GLN A 278 33.35 3.32 -8.30
N SER A 279 32.39 2.81 -9.08
CA SER A 279 31.12 3.51 -9.34
C SER A 279 30.30 3.69 -8.05
N PHE A 280 30.34 2.71 -7.14
CA PHE A 280 29.72 2.83 -5.82
C PHE A 280 30.38 3.94 -5.00
N VAL A 281 31.71 3.92 -4.85
CA VAL A 281 32.46 4.92 -4.07
C VAL A 281 32.22 6.33 -4.59
N ASN A 282 32.30 6.53 -5.91
CA ASN A 282 32.09 7.84 -6.52
C ASN A 282 30.70 8.38 -6.19
N LEU A 283 29.67 7.55 -6.34
CA LEU A 283 28.28 7.92 -6.10
C LEU A 283 27.99 8.18 -4.61
N VAL A 284 28.57 7.39 -3.71
CA VAL A 284 28.51 7.64 -2.26
C VAL A 284 29.09 9.02 -1.94
N ASN A 285 30.30 9.31 -2.42
CA ASN A 285 30.98 10.60 -2.19
C ASN A 285 30.22 11.79 -2.78
N GLU A 286 29.62 11.63 -3.96
CA GLU A 286 28.77 12.67 -4.58
C GLU A 286 27.52 12.94 -3.75
N ILE A 287 26.86 11.90 -3.26
CA ILE A 287 25.64 12.03 -2.45
C ILE A 287 25.97 12.61 -1.07
N GLU A 288 27.06 12.20 -0.44
CA GLU A 288 27.51 12.73 0.85
C GLU A 288 27.70 14.26 0.80
N LYS A 289 28.31 14.76 -0.29
CA LYS A 289 28.49 16.21 -0.55
C LYS A 289 27.18 16.99 -0.67
N THR A 290 26.06 16.32 -0.98
CA THR A 290 24.74 16.98 -1.02
C THR A 290 24.17 17.24 0.37
N GLY A 291 24.81 16.75 1.44
CA GLY A 291 24.34 16.89 2.83
C GLY A 291 23.24 15.91 3.21
N ARG A 292 23.01 14.86 2.41
CA ARG A 292 22.06 13.79 2.77
C ARG A 292 22.64 12.93 3.90
N ASN A 293 21.80 12.58 4.88
CA ASN A 293 22.23 11.76 6.02
C ASN A 293 22.17 10.25 5.75
N SER A 294 21.56 9.83 4.64
CA SER A 294 21.36 8.43 4.30
C SER A 294 21.41 8.16 2.79
N LEU A 295 21.63 6.89 2.46
CA LEU A 295 21.55 6.33 1.12
C LEU A 295 20.43 5.30 1.05
N LEU A 296 19.72 5.28 -0.06
CA LEU A 296 18.77 4.25 -0.44
C LEU A 296 19.46 3.27 -1.40
N LEU A 297 19.61 2.03 -0.97
CA LEU A 297 20.26 0.95 -1.69
C LEU A 297 19.22 0.00 -2.24
N LYS A 298 19.37 -0.40 -3.50
CA LYS A 298 18.69 -1.59 -4.02
C LYS A 298 19.64 -2.77 -3.92
N ILE A 299 19.22 -3.79 -3.18
CA ILE A 299 20.01 -4.98 -2.94
C ILE A 299 19.36 -6.24 -3.50
N LEU A 300 20.17 -7.29 -3.66
CA LEU A 300 19.73 -8.67 -3.83
C LEU A 300 20.14 -9.48 -2.60
N ARG A 301 19.15 -10.06 -1.90
CA ARG A 301 19.32 -10.97 -0.77
C ARG A 301 18.51 -12.23 -1.04
N GLU A 302 19.16 -13.40 -0.99
CA GLU A 302 18.49 -14.69 -1.23
C GLU A 302 17.58 -14.68 -2.48
N GLU A 303 18.10 -14.15 -3.59
CA GLU A 303 17.39 -14.00 -4.88
C GLU A 303 16.24 -12.97 -4.90
N LYS A 304 15.92 -12.33 -3.77
CA LYS A 304 14.91 -11.28 -3.69
C LYS A 304 15.54 -9.90 -3.81
N SER A 305 14.94 -9.05 -4.63
CA SER A 305 15.31 -7.63 -4.71
C SER A 305 14.62 -6.85 -3.60
N LEU A 306 15.40 -6.11 -2.81
CA LEU A 306 14.92 -5.33 -1.67
C LEU A 306 15.49 -3.91 -1.73
N TRP A 307 14.74 -2.95 -1.20
CA TRP A 307 15.23 -1.60 -0.96
C TRP A 307 15.55 -1.43 0.52
N ILE A 308 16.74 -0.93 0.82
CA ILE A 308 17.26 -0.76 2.18
C ILE A 308 17.93 0.60 2.29
N THR A 309 17.82 1.25 3.44
CA THR A 309 18.58 2.47 3.73
C THR A 309 19.79 2.20 4.61
N ILE A 310 20.89 2.91 4.36
CA ILE A 310 22.07 2.97 5.24
C ILE A 310 22.38 4.43 5.57
N GLN A 311 22.81 4.71 6.79
CA GLN A 311 23.13 6.07 7.24
C GLN A 311 24.62 6.37 7.07
N PHE A 312 24.95 7.64 6.82
CA PHE A 312 26.33 8.09 6.88
C PHE A 312 26.81 8.16 8.33
N VAL A 313 28.03 7.70 8.56
CA VAL A 313 28.76 7.84 9.81
C VAL A 313 29.23 9.29 9.90
N LYS A 314 28.90 9.95 11.01
CA LYS A 314 29.34 11.32 11.30
C LYS A 314 30.61 11.31 12.14
#